data_AF-A0A414FZ48-F1
#
_entry.id   AF-A0A414FZ48-F1
#
_cell.length_a   1.000
_cell.length_b   1.000
_cell.length_c   1.000
_cell.angle_alpha   90.00
_cell.angle_beta   90.00
_cell.angle_gamma   90.00
#
_symmetry.space_group_name_H-M   'P 1'
#
loop_
_entity.id
_entity.type
_entity.pdbx_description
1 polymer ?
#
loop_
_entity_poly.entity_id
_entity_poly.type
_entity_poly.pdbx_seq_one_letter_code
_entity_poly.pdbx_strand_id
1 'polypeptide(L)' 'MRSADVIKSILEEQDRSHRSLTIDLGLTPQALDQRLKSKTMKVEALCQTTAQLNCSVKLVPNDGGESIEIKG' A
#
# COMPACT_ATOMS: atom_id res chain seq x y z
N MET A 1 -7.95 -0.24 -10.23
CA MET A 1 -6.69 -0.81 -9.72
C MET A 1 -6.85 -1.03 -8.21
N ARG A 2 -6.34 -2.12 -7.63
CA ARG A 2 -6.39 -2.34 -6.17
C ARG A 2 -5.18 -1.68 -5.51
N SER A 3 -5.35 -1.09 -4.33
CA SER A 3 -4.25 -0.43 -3.59
C SER A 3 -3.04 -1.36 -3.38
N ALA A 4 -3.29 -2.67 -3.22
CA ALA A 4 -2.25 -3.68 -3.07
C ALA A 4 -1.40 -3.92 -4.33
N ASP A 5 -2.01 -3.83 -5.52
CA ASP A 5 -1.27 -3.89 -6.79
C ASP A 5 -0.34 -2.69 -6.91
N VAL A 6 -0.84 -1.51 -6.55
CA VAL A 6 -0.04 -0.27 -6.60
C VAL A 6 1.12 -0.33 -5.60
N ILE A 7 0.89 -0.81 -4.37
CA ILE A 7 1.96 -1.02 -3.39
C ILE A 7 3.02 -2.02 -3.90
N LYS A 8 2.59 -3.12 -4.55
CA LYS A 8 3.52 -4.09 -5.14
C LYS A 8 4.36 -3.47 -6.26
N SER A 9 3.73 -2.76 -7.19
CA SER A 9 4.46 -2.03 -8.24
C SER A 9 5.50 -1.08 -7.65
N ILE A 10 5.12 -0.29 -6.65
CA ILE A 10 6.05 0.65 -6.00
C ILE A 10 7.21 -0.07 -5.32
N LEU A 11 6.95 -1.20 -4.65
CA LEU A 11 8.00 -2.02 -4.04
C LEU A 11 8.99 -2.53 -5.08
N GLU A 12 8.48 -2.98 -6.22
CA GLU A 12 9.31 -3.43 -7.36
C GLU A 12 10.10 -2.26 -7.96
N GLU A 13 9.50 -1.08 -8.13
CA GLU A 13 10.16 0.12 -8.64
C GLU A 13 11.26 0.65 -7.70
N GLN A 14 11.08 0.50 -6.39
CA GLN A 14 12.07 0.95 -5.38
C GLN A 14 13.13 -0.11 -5.05
N ASP A 15 13.16 -1.25 -5.75
CA ASP A 15 13.99 -2.42 -5.43
C ASP A 15 13.85 -2.83 -3.94
N ARG A 16 12.67 -2.60 -3.36
CA ARG A 16 12.38 -2.89 -1.96
C ARG A 16 11.69 -4.22 -1.83
N SER A 17 12.26 -5.08 -0.99
CA SER A 17 11.60 -6.34 -0.65
C SER A 17 10.44 -6.11 0.32
N HIS A 18 9.36 -6.89 0.14
CA HIS A 18 8.28 -7.03 1.12
C HIS A 18 8.81 -7.28 2.54
N ARG A 19 9.96 -7.94 2.68
CA ARG A 19 10.61 -8.19 3.97
C ARG A 19 11.08 -6.90 4.64
N SER A 20 11.70 -5.98 3.91
CA SER A 20 12.14 -4.69 4.46
C SER A 20 10.93 -3.87 4.91
N LEU A 21 9.86 -3.86 4.09
CA LEU A 21 8.61 -3.19 4.44
C LEU A 21 7.93 -3.81 5.67
N THR A 22 7.99 -5.14 5.86
CA THR A 22 7.42 -5.78 7.06
C THR A 22 8.16 -5.38 8.33
N ILE A 23 9.49 -5.30 8.28
CA ILE A 23 10.32 -4.88 9.43
C ILE A 23 9.96 -3.44 9.81
N ASP A 24 9.86 -2.60 8.79
CA ASP A 24 9.63 -1.16 8.93
C ASP A 24 8.19 -0.81 9.37
N LEU A 25 7.22 -1.66 9.00
CA LEU A 25 5.85 -1.60 9.54
C LEU A 25 5.66 -2.32 10.89
N GLY A 26 6.69 -3.01 11.39
CA GLY A 26 6.58 -3.84 12.60
C GLY A 26 5.57 -5.00 12.45
N LEU A 27 5.36 -5.48 11.22
CA LEU A 27 4.41 -6.53 10.88
C LEU A 27 5.12 -7.84 10.56
N THR A 28 4.40 -8.95 10.66
CA THR A 28 4.88 -10.22 10.12
C THR A 28 4.68 -10.26 8.59
N PRO A 29 5.47 -11.05 7.85
CA PRO A 29 5.28 -11.24 6.41
C PRO A 29 3.86 -11.73 6.05
N GLN A 30 3.29 -12.60 6.88
CA GLN A 30 1.89 -13.04 6.72
C GLN A 30 0.89 -11.91 6.96
N ALA A 31 1.11 -11.04 7.95
CA ALA A 31 0.21 -9.92 8.21
C ALA A 31 0.22 -8.90 7.06
N LEU A 32 1.40 -8.63 6.47
CA LEU A 32 1.49 -7.80 5.27
C LEU A 32 0.85 -8.49 4.05
N ASP A 33 1.11 -9.78 3.82
CA ASP A 33 0.51 -10.53 2.70
C ASP A 33 -1.02 -10.61 2.83
N GLN A 34 -1.55 -10.85 4.04
CA GLN A 34 -2.99 -10.79 4.29
C GLN A 34 -3.55 -9.39 4.07
N ARG A 35 -2.83 -8.34 4.51
CA ARG A 35 -3.23 -6.95 4.28
C ARG A 35 -3.31 -6.66 2.78
N LEU A 36 -2.32 -7.07 1.98
CA LEU A 36 -2.29 -6.88 0.53
C LEU A 36 -3.33 -7.74 -0.21
N LYS A 37 -3.58 -8.99 0.23
CA LYS A 37 -4.61 -9.86 -0.37
C LYS A 37 -6.03 -9.49 0.04
N SER A 38 -6.21 -8.70 1.10
CA SER A 38 -7.53 -8.34 1.59
C SER A 38 -8.28 -7.48 0.58
N LYS A 39 -9.56 -7.81 0.36
CA LYS A 39 -10.45 -7.05 -0.54
C LYS A 39 -10.72 -5.63 -0.03
N THR A 40 -10.60 -5.43 1.28
CA THR A 40 -10.75 -4.16 1.98
C THR A 40 -9.55 -3.93 2.88
N MET A 41 -8.83 -2.82 2.69
CA MET A 41 -7.73 -2.40 3.55
C MET A 41 -8.16 -1.18 4.35
N LYS A 42 -7.78 -1.11 5.64
CA LYS A 42 -7.99 0.11 6.43
C LYS A 42 -7.16 1.26 5.85
N VAL A 43 -7.73 2.46 5.77
CA VAL A 43 -7.02 3.66 5.28
C VAL A 43 -5.78 3.97 6.13
N GLU A 44 -5.86 3.77 7.45
CA GLU A 44 -4.73 3.95 8.36
C GLU A 44 -3.56 3.00 8.02
N ALA A 45 -3.87 1.73 7.78
CA ALA A 45 -2.90 0.73 7.34
C ALA A 45 -2.28 1.07 5.98
N LEU A 46 -3.07 1.59 5.05
CA LEU A 46 -2.59 2.05 3.76
C LEU A 46 -1.64 3.23 3.90
N CYS A 47 -2.06 4.28 4.62
CA CYS A 47 -1.27 5.48 4.89
C CYS A 47 0.07 5.14 5.55
N GLN A 48 0.06 4.24 6.53
CA GLN A 48 1.27 3.76 7.18
C GLN A 48 2.19 3.02 6.20
N THR A 49 1.64 2.21 5.31
CA THR A 49 2.42 1.47 4.29
C THR A 49 3.04 2.40 3.27
N THR A 50 2.30 3.39 2.80
CA THR A 50 2.79 4.37 1.82
C THR A 50 3.76 5.37 2.41
N ALA A 51 3.59 5.76 3.68
CA ALA A 51 4.55 6.60 4.38
C ALA A 51 5.95 5.97 4.39
N GLN A 52 6.01 4.66 4.61
CA GLN A 52 7.27 3.91 4.61
C GLN A 52 7.86 3.68 3.22
N LEU A 53 7.03 3.76 2.17
CA LEU A 53 7.46 3.76 0.78
C LEU A 53 7.73 5.16 0.25
N ASN A 54 7.68 6.19 1.11
CA ASN A 54 7.83 7.59 0.73
C ASN A 54 6.80 8.03 -0.34
N CYS A 55 5.62 7.38 -0.36
CA CYS A 55 4.54 7.63 -1.29
C CYS A 55 3.41 8.41 -0.62
N SER A 56 2.74 9.24 -1.40
CA SER A 56 1.55 9.98 -0.97
C SER A 56 0.28 9.27 -1.44
N VAL A 57 -0.67 9.07 -0.52
CA VAL A 57 -2.01 8.57 -0.83
C VAL A 57 -2.93 9.77 -1.00
N LYS A 58 -3.63 9.83 -2.13
CA LYS A 58 -4.72 10.77 -2.36
C LYS A 58 -5.99 10.03 -2.68
N LEU A 59 -7.08 10.45 -2.06
CA LEU A 59 -8.42 10.14 -2.53
C LEU A 59 -8.72 11.11 -3.68
N VAL A 60 -8.90 10.56 -4.87
CA VAL A 60 -9.31 11.30 -6.06
C VAL A 60 -10.77 10.96 -6.36
N PRO A 61 -11.63 11.95 -6.58
CA PRO A 61 -13.00 11.67 -7.00
C PRO A 61 -12.98 10.96 -8.35
N ASN A 62 -13.82 9.94 -8.50
CA ASN A 62 -14.01 9.21 -9.74
C ASN A 62 -15.50 9.19 -10.08
N ASP A 63 -15.84 9.05 -11.36
CA ASP A 63 -17.19 9.07 -11.89
C ASP A 63 -18.01 7.89 -11.33
N GLY A 64 -18.56 8.06 -10.11
CA GLY A 64 -19.25 7.02 -9.34
C GLY A 64 -18.74 6.78 -7.90
N GLY A 65 -17.73 7.52 -7.41
CA GLY A 65 -17.26 7.40 -6.02
C GLY A 65 -15.91 8.05 -5.76
N GLU A 66 -15.15 7.47 -4.82
CA GLU A 66 -13.79 7.90 -4.50
C GLU A 66 -12.80 6.79 -4.88
N SER A 67 -11.75 7.15 -5.61
CA SER A 67 -10.65 6.27 -5.98
C SER A 67 -9.41 6.61 -5.17
N ILE A 68 -8.60 5.61 -4.84
CA ILE A 68 -7.33 5.84 -4.16
C ILE A 68 -6.20 5.87 -5.19
N GLU A 69 -5.51 7.00 -5.26
CA GLU A 69 -4.31 7.22 -6.06
C GLU A 69 -3.10 7.24 -5.13
N ILE A 70 -2.08 6.44 -5.43
CA ILE A 70 -0.82 6.41 -4.68
C ILE A 70 0.26 6.93 -5.62
N LYS A 71 0.94 8.01 -5.25
CA LYS A 71 2.06 8.58 -6.01
C LYS A 71 3.35 8.37 -5.24
N GLY A 72 4.32 7.73 -5.88
CA GLY A 72 5.71 7.58 -5.45
C GLY A 72 6.64 8.43 -6.30
#